data_AF-A0AAD2J3G0-F1
#
_entry.id   AF-A0AAD2J3G0-F1
#
_cell.length_a   1.000
_cell.length_b   1.000
_cell.length_c   1.000
_cell.angle_alpha   90.00
_cell.angle_beta   90.00
_cell.angle_gamma   90.00
#
_symmetry.space_group_name_H-M   'P 1'
#
loop_
_entity.id
_entity.type
_entity.pdbx_description
1 polymer ?
#
loop_
_entity_poly.entity_id
_entity_poly.type
_entity_poly.pdbx_seq_one_letter_code
_entity_poly.pdbx_strand_id
1 'polypeptide(L)'
;MLATLLQALVSGLAVGGAYALVALGFSITFTTTRTLNFGHGEFVSVGAFIGVGALFLFAGKPVTTAAFTGLELSGWEYLLAGLAAVLVMGMLGVLLYVFGVRPFASRPGMAWVMSTLGFGILLQSAAFAVWGPAPVTVPAPFGDDVIRVFGAGVRSQELLLLAVAVVVMVLFDRIMNRTVLGKAMRAVAANPAVANLMGINVNAVMTGAFFASSALAGLAGFLVAPITSASIFMGLAIGLKGFSGAMIGGLSNPRGCVLGGFVLGLLESYVNLWQSQWREVAIFGLVILVLAVKPTGLFGKRLAEKV
;
A
#
# COMPACT_ATOMS: atom_id res chain seq x y z
N MET A 1 27.36 10.20 14.39
CA MET A 1 27.36 9.96 12.94
C MET A 1 26.99 8.51 12.59
N LEU A 2 27.63 7.49 13.17
CA LEU A 2 27.23 6.09 12.92
C LEU A 2 25.81 5.78 13.41
N ALA A 3 25.46 6.22 14.63
CA ALA A 3 24.13 6.03 15.20
C ALA A 3 23.01 6.68 14.36
N THR A 4 23.24 7.87 13.81
CA THR A 4 22.27 8.57 12.95
C THR A 4 22.08 7.89 11.59
N LEU A 5 23.16 7.34 11.02
CA LEU A 5 23.07 6.54 9.79
C LEU A 5 22.34 5.21 10.01
N LEU A 6 22.62 4.55 11.14
CA LEU A 6 21.95 3.30 11.51
C LEU A 6 20.46 3.54 11.79
N GLN A 7 20.13 4.65 12.45
CA GLN A 7 18.74 5.06 12.66
C GLN A 7 18.03 5.31 11.32
N ALA A 8 18.64 6.06 10.39
CA ALA A 8 18.05 6.30 9.07
C ALA A 8 17.88 5.01 8.26
N LEU A 9 18.80 4.06 8.40
CA LEU A 9 18.65 2.75 7.78
C LEU A 9 17.40 2.02 8.31
N VAL A 10 17.22 1.96 9.64
CA VAL A 10 16.08 1.26 10.24
C VAL A 10 14.76 1.97 9.98
N SER A 11 14.68 3.28 10.22
CA SER A 11 13.47 4.07 9.93
C SER A 11 13.15 4.07 8.42
N GLY A 12 14.17 4.12 7.56
CA GLY A 12 14.00 4.03 6.11
C GLY A 12 13.50 2.68 5.63
N LEU A 13 13.96 1.57 6.23
CA LEU A 13 13.41 0.24 5.97
C LEU A 13 11.96 0.14 6.44
N ALA A 14 11.62 0.69 7.61
CA ALA A 14 10.26 0.67 8.12
C ALA A 14 9.30 1.44 7.20
N VAL A 15 9.59 2.71 6.91
CA VAL A 15 8.78 3.54 5.99
C VAL A 15 8.76 2.92 4.58
N GLY A 16 9.89 2.37 4.13
CA GLY A 16 10.00 1.62 2.88
C GLY A 16 9.12 0.37 2.85
N GLY A 17 8.86 -0.26 4.00
CA GLY A 17 7.92 -1.37 4.15
C GLY A 17 6.49 -0.96 3.82
N ALA A 18 6.05 0.22 4.25
CA ALA A 18 4.74 0.76 3.87
C ALA A 18 4.67 1.04 2.35
N TYR A 19 5.71 1.67 1.79
CA TYR A 19 5.77 1.91 0.35
C TYR A 19 5.82 0.61 -0.45
N ALA A 20 6.50 -0.43 0.07
CA ALA A 20 6.52 -1.75 -0.53
C ALA A 20 5.14 -2.43 -0.52
N LEU A 21 4.37 -2.33 0.57
CA LEU A 21 3.01 -2.86 0.64
C LEU A 21 2.10 -2.19 -0.40
N VAL A 22 2.16 -0.86 -0.50
CA VAL A 22 1.41 -0.09 -1.51
C VAL A 22 1.88 -0.42 -2.93
N ALA A 23 3.20 -0.49 -3.15
CA ALA A 23 3.79 -0.85 -4.44
C ALA A 23 3.37 -2.26 -4.89
N LEU A 24 3.29 -3.20 -3.96
CA LEU A 24 2.80 -4.55 -4.22
C LEU A 24 1.31 -4.51 -4.59
N GLY A 25 0.49 -3.71 -3.90
CA GLY A 25 -0.91 -3.47 -4.27
C GLY A 25 -1.08 -2.95 -5.71
N PHE A 26 -0.23 -2.00 -6.13
CA PHE A 26 -0.17 -1.54 -7.53
C PHE A 26 0.28 -2.65 -8.49
N SER A 27 1.27 -3.46 -8.12
CA SER A 27 1.74 -4.56 -8.96
C SER A 27 0.65 -5.62 -9.20
N ILE A 28 -0.18 -5.92 -8.20
CA ILE A 28 -1.29 -6.89 -8.32
C ILE A 28 -2.31 -6.43 -9.36
N THR A 29 -2.80 -5.19 -9.21
CA THR A 29 -3.79 -4.62 -10.12
C THR A 29 -3.22 -4.52 -11.52
N PHE A 30 -2.01 -3.96 -11.66
CA PHE A 30 -1.36 -3.85 -12.96
C PHE A 30 -1.10 -5.21 -13.63
N THR A 31 -0.63 -6.20 -12.89
CA THR A 31 -0.36 -7.53 -13.46
C THR A 31 -1.64 -8.13 -14.00
N THR A 32 -2.77 -7.98 -13.30
CA THR A 32 -4.03 -8.62 -13.70
C THR A 32 -4.81 -7.86 -14.76
N THR A 33 -4.83 -6.52 -14.72
CA THR A 33 -5.66 -5.70 -15.63
C THR A 33 -4.87 -4.89 -16.64
N ARG A 34 -3.53 -4.84 -16.54
CA ARG A 34 -2.64 -3.97 -17.34
C ARG A 34 -2.96 -2.48 -17.23
N THR A 35 -3.73 -2.10 -16.22
CA THR A 35 -4.15 -0.74 -15.93
C THR A 35 -3.87 -0.42 -14.46
N LEU A 36 -3.74 0.87 -14.15
CA LEU A 36 -3.44 1.34 -12.80
C LEU A 36 -4.72 1.82 -12.13
N ASN A 37 -4.85 1.53 -10.83
CA ASN A 37 -5.87 2.13 -9.97
C ASN A 37 -5.32 3.44 -9.40
N PHE A 38 -5.68 4.58 -9.99
CA PHE A 38 -5.20 5.88 -9.50
C PHE A 38 -5.86 6.31 -8.18
N GLY A 39 -7.00 5.72 -7.81
CA GLY A 39 -7.63 5.92 -6.51
C GLY A 39 -6.96 5.16 -5.36
N HIS A 40 -5.95 4.32 -5.63
CA HIS A 40 -5.36 3.41 -4.63
C HIS A 40 -4.79 4.13 -3.40
N GLY A 41 -4.30 5.37 -3.55
CA GLY A 41 -3.85 6.18 -2.41
C GLY A 41 -4.97 6.45 -1.40
N GLU A 42 -6.19 6.68 -1.85
CA GLU A 42 -7.34 6.91 -0.96
C GLU A 42 -7.76 5.64 -0.20
N PHE A 43 -7.46 4.45 -0.75
CA PHE A 43 -7.62 3.21 0.00
C PHE A 43 -6.65 3.11 1.18
N VAL A 44 -5.47 3.73 1.08
CA VAL A 44 -4.51 3.80 2.19
C VAL A 44 -5.03 4.70 3.30
N SER A 45 -5.48 5.92 2.97
CA SER A 45 -6.01 6.87 3.97
C SER A 45 -7.25 6.32 4.66
N VAL A 46 -8.24 5.85 3.90
CA VAL A 46 -9.48 5.30 4.47
C VAL A 46 -9.25 4.00 5.22
N GLY A 47 -8.29 3.17 4.78
CA GLY A 47 -7.90 1.98 5.52
C GLY A 47 -7.25 2.29 6.86
N ALA A 48 -6.48 3.37 6.96
CA ALA A 48 -5.99 3.87 8.24
C ALA A 48 -7.16 4.22 9.17
N PHE A 49 -8.16 4.95 8.69
CA PHE A 49 -9.34 5.33 9.49
C PHE A 49 -10.27 4.17 9.83
N ILE A 50 -10.41 3.17 8.97
CA ILE A 50 -11.16 1.96 9.32
C ILE A 50 -10.46 1.20 10.43
N GLY A 51 -9.14 1.04 10.38
CA GLY A 51 -8.38 0.42 11.45
C GLY A 51 -8.46 1.22 12.76
N VAL A 52 -8.33 2.55 12.69
CA VAL A 52 -8.49 3.45 13.84
C VAL A 52 -9.91 3.42 14.41
N GLY A 53 -10.93 3.44 13.54
CA GLY A 53 -12.33 3.30 13.92
C GLY A 53 -12.62 1.96 14.58
N ALA A 54 -12.03 0.87 14.08
CA ALA A 54 -12.11 -0.44 14.71
C ALA A 54 -11.47 -0.45 16.10
N LEU A 55 -10.30 0.19 16.27
CA LEU A 55 -9.69 0.38 17.59
C LEU A 55 -10.63 1.11 18.54
N PHE A 56 -11.27 2.20 18.10
CA PHE A 56 -12.26 2.92 18.93
C PHE A 56 -13.47 2.05 19.29
N LEU A 57 -13.98 1.26 18.35
CA LEU A 57 -15.11 0.36 18.61
C LEU A 57 -14.78 -0.71 19.65
N PHE A 58 -13.59 -1.34 19.55
CA PHE A 58 -13.15 -2.33 20.54
C PHE A 58 -12.90 -1.70 21.91
N ALA A 59 -12.44 -0.46 21.92
CA ALA A 59 -12.34 0.40 23.08
C ALA A 59 -13.69 0.92 23.65
N GLY A 60 -14.83 0.55 23.05
CA GLY A 60 -16.16 1.00 23.46
C GLY A 60 -16.46 2.48 23.19
N LYS A 61 -15.64 3.16 22.38
CA LYS A 61 -15.82 4.57 21.98
C LYS A 61 -16.43 4.67 20.58
N PRO A 62 -17.14 5.77 20.27
CA PRO A 62 -17.66 6.00 18.92
C PRO A 62 -16.50 6.17 17.92
N VAL A 63 -16.71 5.71 16.68
CA VAL A 63 -15.73 5.78 15.59
C VAL A 63 -15.28 7.19 15.24
N THR A 64 -16.05 8.21 15.64
CA THR A 64 -15.80 9.63 15.40
C THR A 64 -14.89 10.29 16.45
N THR A 65 -14.38 9.51 17.40
CA THR A 65 -13.52 10.04 18.47
C THR A 65 -12.20 10.53 17.88
N ALA A 66 -11.78 11.74 18.26
CA ALA A 66 -10.55 12.35 17.74
C ALA A 66 -9.29 12.04 18.58
N ALA A 67 -9.44 11.49 19.78
CA ALA A 67 -8.34 11.28 20.71
C ALA A 67 -8.43 9.95 21.50
N PHE A 68 -7.29 9.28 21.65
CA PHE A 68 -7.13 8.06 22.44
C PHE A 68 -6.90 8.31 23.94
N THR A 69 -7.35 9.44 24.48
CA THR A 69 -7.13 9.80 25.89
C THR A 69 -7.75 8.77 26.85
N GLY A 70 -6.91 8.22 27.74
CA GLY A 70 -7.32 7.29 28.81
C GLY A 70 -7.68 5.87 28.35
N LEU A 71 -7.21 5.42 27.19
CA LEU A 71 -7.46 4.08 26.68
C LEU A 71 -6.25 3.16 26.86
N GLU A 72 -6.44 2.09 27.64
CA GLU A 72 -5.51 0.96 27.67
C GLU A 72 -5.87 0.00 26.54
N LEU A 73 -5.23 0.19 25.38
CA LEU A 73 -5.40 -0.72 24.25
C LEU A 73 -4.54 -1.96 24.45
N SER A 74 -5.14 -3.13 24.28
CA SER A 74 -4.41 -4.41 24.35
C SER A 74 -3.93 -4.85 22.97
N GLY A 75 -2.82 -5.58 22.90
CA GLY A 75 -2.22 -6.03 21.62
C GLY A 75 -3.18 -6.85 20.73
N TRP A 76 -4.19 -7.51 21.31
CA TRP A 76 -5.20 -8.25 20.55
C TRP A 76 -6.15 -7.33 19.75
N GLU A 77 -6.43 -6.13 20.25
CA GLU A 77 -7.32 -5.15 19.62
C GLU A 77 -6.67 -4.58 18.36
N TYR A 78 -5.34 -4.38 18.38
CA TYR A 78 -4.57 -4.01 17.21
C TYR A 78 -4.58 -5.09 16.13
N LEU A 79 -4.50 -6.36 16.52
CA LEU A 79 -4.59 -7.46 15.57
C LEU A 79 -5.98 -7.50 14.92
N LEU A 80 -7.04 -7.39 15.73
CA LEU A 80 -8.41 -7.35 15.20
C LEU A 80 -8.68 -6.12 14.35
N ALA A 81 -8.18 -4.96 14.74
CA ALA A 81 -8.32 -3.73 13.96
C ALA A 81 -7.58 -3.82 12.63
N GLY A 82 -6.38 -4.41 12.62
CA GLY A 82 -5.64 -4.72 11.40
C GLY A 82 -6.42 -5.69 10.49
N LEU A 83 -6.99 -6.75 11.05
CA LEU A 83 -7.85 -7.68 10.29
C LEU A 83 -9.11 -7.00 9.74
N ALA A 84 -9.76 -6.14 10.55
CA ALA A 84 -10.91 -5.36 10.11
C ALA A 84 -10.53 -4.41 8.96
N ALA A 85 -9.40 -3.71 9.05
CA ALA A 85 -8.89 -2.86 7.98
C ALA A 85 -8.64 -3.66 6.69
N VAL A 86 -7.98 -4.83 6.78
CA VAL A 86 -7.74 -5.73 5.64
C VAL A 86 -9.05 -6.18 4.99
N LEU A 87 -10.01 -6.67 5.79
CA LEU A 87 -11.26 -7.23 5.28
C LEU A 87 -12.18 -6.17 4.70
N VAL A 88 -12.41 -5.07 5.40
CA VAL A 88 -13.29 -3.98 4.94
C VAL A 88 -12.69 -3.30 3.71
N MET A 89 -11.38 -3.02 3.70
CA MET A 89 -10.74 -2.45 2.52
C MET A 89 -10.72 -3.42 1.35
N GLY A 90 -10.54 -4.72 1.61
CA GLY A 90 -10.68 -5.75 0.58
C GLY A 90 -12.08 -5.74 -0.04
N MET A 91 -13.14 -5.65 0.77
CA MET A 91 -14.52 -5.54 0.28
C MET A 91 -14.78 -4.24 -0.48
N LEU A 92 -14.22 -3.10 -0.04
CA LEU A 92 -14.27 -1.84 -0.80
C LEU A 92 -13.54 -1.98 -2.14
N GLY A 93 -12.47 -2.77 -2.21
CA GLY A 93 -11.79 -3.13 -3.46
C GLY A 93 -12.68 -3.94 -4.40
N VAL A 94 -13.45 -4.89 -3.86
CA VAL A 94 -14.46 -5.64 -4.63
C VAL A 94 -15.55 -4.72 -5.15
N LEU A 95 -16.04 -3.79 -4.33
CA LEU A 95 -17.02 -2.79 -4.73
C LEU A 95 -16.49 -1.89 -5.85
N LEU A 96 -15.24 -1.41 -5.73
CA LEU A 96 -14.56 -0.69 -6.79
C LEU A 96 -14.51 -1.53 -8.07
N TYR A 97 -14.17 -2.82 -7.97
CA TYR A 97 -14.13 -3.67 -9.15
C TYR A 97 -15.51 -3.80 -9.82
N VAL A 98 -16.54 -4.10 -9.04
CA VAL A 98 -17.89 -4.35 -9.57
C VAL A 98 -18.53 -3.09 -10.14
N PHE A 99 -18.39 -1.94 -9.46
CA PHE A 99 -19.08 -0.70 -9.83
C PHE A 99 -18.21 0.28 -10.62
N GLY A 100 -16.94 0.42 -10.27
CA GLY A 100 -16.03 1.39 -10.90
C GLY A 100 -15.25 0.82 -12.08
N VAL A 101 -15.05 -0.50 -12.14
CA VAL A 101 -14.07 -1.07 -13.09
C VAL A 101 -14.73 -1.95 -14.13
N ARG A 102 -15.52 -2.94 -13.70
CA ARG A 102 -16.18 -3.91 -14.56
C ARG A 102 -17.04 -3.26 -15.66
N PRO A 103 -17.82 -2.19 -15.41
CA PRO A 103 -18.62 -1.56 -16.47
C PRO A 103 -17.78 -0.93 -17.59
N PHE A 104 -16.55 -0.54 -17.28
CA PHE A 104 -15.63 0.13 -18.20
C PHE A 104 -14.57 -0.82 -18.77
N ALA A 105 -14.60 -2.10 -18.42
CA ALA A 105 -13.65 -3.11 -18.88
C ALA A 105 -13.67 -3.30 -20.40
N SER A 106 -14.79 -3.00 -21.08
CA SER A 106 -14.93 -3.05 -22.54
C SER A 106 -14.35 -1.84 -23.27
N ARG A 107 -13.99 -0.76 -22.54
CA ARG A 107 -13.38 0.47 -23.09
C ARG A 107 -12.13 0.85 -22.29
N PRO A 108 -11.06 0.03 -22.34
CA PRO A 108 -9.83 0.32 -21.61
C PRO A 108 -9.21 1.64 -22.11
N GLY A 109 -8.90 2.54 -21.17
CA GLY A 109 -8.38 3.88 -21.48
C GLY A 109 -8.68 4.88 -20.39
N MET A 110 -8.90 6.14 -20.77
CA MET A 110 -9.17 7.25 -19.84
C MET A 110 -10.40 7.02 -18.94
N ALA A 111 -11.43 6.32 -19.43
CA ALA A 111 -12.63 6.02 -18.65
C ALA A 111 -12.32 5.23 -17.37
N TRP A 112 -11.36 4.29 -17.44
CA TRP A 112 -10.92 3.51 -16.28
C TRP A 112 -10.26 4.40 -15.23
N VAL A 113 -9.30 5.22 -15.66
CA VAL A 113 -8.56 6.13 -14.77
C VAL A 113 -9.53 7.08 -14.09
N MET A 114 -10.43 7.71 -14.86
CA MET A 114 -11.44 8.62 -14.35
C MET A 114 -12.38 7.94 -13.35
N SER A 115 -12.80 6.70 -13.60
CA SER A 115 -13.65 5.98 -12.65
C SER A 115 -12.92 5.65 -11.35
N THR A 116 -11.66 5.18 -11.42
CA THR A 116 -10.88 4.89 -10.21
C THR A 116 -10.57 6.15 -9.39
N LEU A 117 -10.28 7.27 -10.04
CA LEU A 117 -10.11 8.57 -9.38
C LEU A 117 -11.42 9.04 -8.75
N GLY A 118 -12.53 8.97 -9.49
CA GLY A 118 -13.85 9.34 -8.99
C GLY A 118 -14.26 8.52 -7.77
N PHE A 119 -14.03 7.20 -7.81
CA PHE A 119 -14.25 6.34 -6.65
C PHE A 119 -13.34 6.71 -5.47
N GLY A 120 -12.08 7.04 -5.72
CA GLY A 120 -11.16 7.55 -4.70
C GLY A 120 -11.67 8.83 -4.04
N ILE A 121 -12.14 9.81 -4.82
CA ILE A 121 -12.71 11.06 -4.31
C ILE A 121 -13.99 10.79 -3.50
N LEU A 122 -14.86 9.89 -3.95
CA LEU A 122 -16.05 9.49 -3.19
C LEU A 122 -15.66 8.85 -1.86
N LEU A 123 -14.67 7.96 -1.88
CA LEU A 123 -14.17 7.27 -0.68
C LEU A 123 -13.55 8.25 0.31
N GLN A 124 -12.74 9.19 -0.18
CA GLN A 124 -12.15 10.28 0.61
C GLN A 124 -13.23 11.19 1.19
N SER A 125 -14.24 11.56 0.40
CA SER A 125 -15.33 12.45 0.83
C SER A 125 -16.24 11.77 1.86
N ALA A 126 -16.53 10.47 1.67
CA ALA A 126 -17.26 9.67 2.65
C ALA A 126 -16.48 9.56 3.96
N ALA A 127 -15.17 9.33 3.89
CA ALA A 127 -14.33 9.32 5.08
C ALA A 127 -14.29 10.68 5.76
N PHE A 128 -14.22 11.77 4.99
CA PHE A 128 -14.27 13.13 5.52
C PHE A 128 -15.59 13.41 6.25
N ALA A 129 -16.72 12.93 5.73
CA ALA A 129 -18.02 13.09 6.38
C ALA A 129 -18.15 12.28 7.68
N VAL A 130 -17.50 11.12 7.77
CA VAL A 130 -17.58 10.23 8.96
C VAL A 130 -16.60 10.65 10.05
N TRP A 131 -15.32 10.85 9.72
CA TRP A 131 -14.25 11.07 10.69
C TRP A 131 -13.82 12.55 10.83
N GLY A 132 -14.17 13.40 9.87
CA GLY A 132 -13.77 14.80 9.85
C GLY A 132 -12.31 15.03 9.43
N PRO A 133 -11.88 16.30 9.33
CA PRO A 133 -10.54 16.68 8.83
C PRO A 133 -9.41 16.45 9.82
N ALA A 134 -9.71 16.26 11.10
CA ALA A 134 -8.72 16.30 12.17
C ALA A 134 -7.83 15.04 12.12
N PRO A 135 -6.49 15.20 12.11
CA PRO A 135 -5.60 14.05 12.17
C PRO A 135 -5.70 13.38 13.55
N VAL A 136 -5.81 12.05 13.56
CA VAL A 136 -5.89 11.23 14.78
C VAL A 136 -4.52 10.63 15.06
N THR A 137 -3.94 10.95 16.21
CA THR A 137 -2.69 10.34 16.65
C THR A 137 -2.99 9.00 17.29
N VAL A 138 -2.50 7.93 16.68
CA VAL A 138 -2.76 6.55 17.12
C VAL A 138 -1.61 6.12 18.03
N PRO A 139 -1.88 5.66 19.26
CA PRO A 139 -0.84 5.11 20.13
C PRO A 139 -0.24 3.84 19.52
N ALA A 140 1.05 3.61 19.75
CA ALA A 140 1.71 2.40 19.28
C ALA A 140 1.29 1.17 20.13
N PRO A 141 1.15 -0.04 19.53
CA PRO A 141 0.70 -1.25 20.24
C PRO A 141 1.61 -1.70 21.38
N PHE A 142 2.90 -1.37 21.30
CA PHE A 142 3.92 -1.74 22.28
C PHE A 142 4.49 -0.52 23.01
N GLY A 143 3.73 0.58 23.05
CA GLY A 143 4.17 1.86 23.62
C GLY A 143 5.18 2.62 22.75
N ASP A 144 5.47 3.85 23.16
CA ASP A 144 6.43 4.76 22.51
C ASP A 144 7.89 4.51 22.95
N ASP A 145 8.15 3.37 23.61
CA ASP A 145 9.48 3.02 24.10
C ASP A 145 10.47 2.93 22.94
N VAL A 146 11.53 3.75 23.05
CA VAL A 146 12.60 3.82 22.07
C VAL A 146 13.65 2.78 22.43
N ILE A 147 13.67 1.67 21.68
CA ILE A 147 14.69 0.63 21.83
C ILE A 147 15.99 1.19 21.26
N ARG A 148 16.99 1.39 22.12
CA ARG A 148 18.30 1.88 21.70
C ARG A 148 19.16 0.72 21.20
N VAL A 149 19.31 0.58 19.89
CA VAL A 149 20.19 -0.41 19.26
C VAL A 149 21.45 0.30 18.78
N PHE A 150 22.61 0.01 19.38
CA PHE A 150 23.90 0.64 19.04
C PHE A 150 23.86 2.19 19.02
N GLY A 151 23.05 2.80 19.90
CA GLY A 151 22.87 4.26 19.99
C GLY A 151 21.85 4.85 19.01
N ALA A 152 21.26 4.05 18.11
CA ALA A 152 20.11 4.44 17.28
C ALA A 152 18.82 4.18 18.05
N GLY A 153 17.95 5.19 18.14
CA GLY A 153 16.63 5.04 18.74
C GLY A 153 15.64 4.48 17.74
N VAL A 154 15.27 3.21 17.89
CA VAL A 154 14.31 2.52 17.02
C VAL A 154 12.96 2.42 17.73
N ARG A 155 11.89 2.84 17.05
CA ARG A 155 10.54 2.70 17.62
C ARG A 155 9.99 1.30 17.39
N SER A 156 9.27 0.77 18.37
CA SER A 156 8.60 -0.54 18.29
C SER A 156 7.68 -0.65 17.06
N GLN A 157 6.97 0.43 16.73
CA GLN A 157 6.09 0.51 15.56
C GLN A 157 6.84 0.36 14.21
N GLU A 158 8.05 0.91 14.10
CA GLU A 158 8.85 0.81 12.87
C GLU A 158 9.26 -0.65 12.62
N LEU A 159 9.66 -1.35 13.68
CA LEU A 159 9.99 -2.77 13.62
C LEU A 159 8.77 -3.63 13.28
N LEU A 160 7.61 -3.32 13.86
CA LEU A 160 6.36 -4.01 13.54
C LEU A 160 5.99 -3.84 12.06
N LEU A 161 6.02 -2.61 11.54
CA LEU A 161 5.75 -2.31 10.14
C LEU A 161 6.70 -3.07 9.22
N LEU A 162 8.00 -3.06 9.52
CA LEU A 162 9.00 -3.80 8.76
C LEU A 162 8.74 -5.31 8.80
N ALA A 163 8.49 -5.88 9.97
CA ALA A 163 8.21 -7.30 10.15
C ALA A 163 6.96 -7.74 9.36
N VAL A 164 5.86 -6.99 9.47
CA VAL A 164 4.62 -7.28 8.74
C VAL A 164 4.85 -7.13 7.23
N ALA A 165 5.55 -6.09 6.77
CA ALA A 165 5.85 -5.91 5.35
C ALA A 165 6.65 -7.10 4.78
N VAL A 166 7.66 -7.59 5.50
CA VAL A 166 8.45 -8.76 5.09
C VAL A 166 7.60 -10.04 5.07
N VAL A 167 6.78 -10.28 6.11
CA VAL A 167 5.90 -11.45 6.17
C VAL A 167 4.91 -11.44 5.00
N VAL A 168 4.27 -10.29 4.74
CA VAL A 168 3.31 -10.13 3.65
C VAL A 168 4.00 -10.30 2.29
N MET A 169 5.20 -9.75 2.10
CA MET A 169 6.00 -9.96 0.89
C MET A 169 6.27 -11.44 0.65
N VAL A 170 6.75 -12.17 1.66
CA VAL A 170 7.08 -13.60 1.53
C VAL A 170 5.82 -14.42 1.24
N LEU A 171 4.72 -14.13 1.94
CA LEU A 171 3.44 -14.78 1.72
C LEU A 171 2.93 -14.54 0.29
N PHE A 172 2.96 -13.29 -0.16
CA PHE A 172 2.49 -12.92 -1.48
C PHE A 172 3.36 -13.52 -2.59
N ASP A 173 4.68 -13.55 -2.40
CA ASP A 173 5.60 -14.20 -3.32
C ASP A 173 5.31 -15.70 -3.45
N ARG A 174 5.06 -16.37 -2.33
CA ARG A 174 4.69 -17.78 -2.29
C ARG A 174 3.38 -18.01 -3.04
N ILE A 175 2.36 -17.17 -2.79
CA ILE A 175 1.07 -17.26 -3.47
C ILE A 175 1.24 -17.08 -4.97
N MET A 176 1.93 -16.03 -5.40
CA MET A 176 2.08 -15.72 -6.81
C MET A 176 2.88 -16.80 -7.56
N ASN A 177 3.95 -17.32 -6.97
CA ASN A 177 4.84 -18.26 -7.67
C ASN A 177 4.45 -19.74 -7.52
N ARG A 178 3.83 -20.13 -6.40
CA ARG A 178 3.60 -21.55 -6.09
C ARG A 178 2.13 -21.98 -6.20
N THR A 179 1.17 -21.07 -6.20
CA THR A 179 -0.27 -21.44 -6.17
C THR A 179 -0.95 -21.36 -7.54
N VAL A 180 -2.10 -22.04 -7.65
CA VAL A 180 -2.98 -21.99 -8.83
C VAL A 180 -3.53 -20.59 -9.06
N LEU A 181 -3.82 -19.83 -7.98
CA LEU A 181 -4.28 -18.45 -8.07
C LEU A 181 -3.26 -17.56 -8.80
N GLY A 182 -1.98 -17.68 -8.45
CA GLY A 182 -0.91 -16.95 -9.13
C GLY A 182 -0.73 -17.33 -10.60
N LYS A 183 -0.93 -18.61 -10.95
CA LYS A 183 -0.96 -19.07 -12.35
C LYS A 183 -2.15 -18.49 -13.11
N ALA A 184 -3.33 -18.47 -12.50
CA ALA A 184 -4.54 -17.90 -13.07
C ALA A 184 -4.40 -16.39 -13.31
N MET A 185 -3.85 -15.65 -12.34
CA MET A 185 -3.56 -14.21 -12.49
C MET A 185 -2.63 -13.94 -13.68
N ARG A 186 -1.56 -14.72 -13.84
CA ARG A 186 -0.66 -14.58 -15.00
C ARG A 186 -1.30 -14.98 -16.33
N ALA A 187 -2.18 -15.98 -16.33
CA ALA A 187 -2.92 -16.37 -17.53
C ALA A 187 -3.88 -15.27 -17.98
N VAL A 188 -4.63 -14.69 -17.04
CA VAL A 188 -5.51 -13.54 -17.30
C VAL A 188 -4.70 -12.32 -17.77
N ALA A 189 -3.54 -12.07 -17.17
CA ALA A 189 -2.60 -10.99 -17.55
C ALA A 189 -2.05 -11.10 -18.98
N ALA A 190 -1.99 -12.32 -19.52
CA ALA A 190 -1.48 -12.60 -20.85
C ALA A 190 -2.58 -12.42 -21.89
N ASN A 191 -3.72 -13.08 -21.69
CA ASN A 191 -4.89 -12.90 -22.54
C ASN A 191 -6.17 -13.32 -21.79
N PRO A 192 -7.02 -12.37 -21.36
CA PRO A 192 -8.27 -12.67 -20.65
C PRO A 192 -9.23 -13.55 -21.46
N ALA A 193 -9.31 -13.36 -22.78
CA ALA A 193 -10.22 -14.13 -23.64
C ALA A 193 -9.79 -15.60 -23.71
N VAL A 194 -8.50 -15.86 -23.91
CA VAL A 194 -7.95 -17.23 -23.91
C VAL A 194 -8.06 -17.86 -22.53
N ALA A 195 -7.78 -17.12 -21.46
CA ALA A 195 -7.94 -17.63 -20.09
C ALA A 195 -9.39 -18.08 -19.83
N ASN A 196 -10.38 -17.34 -20.32
CA ASN A 196 -11.79 -17.70 -20.19
C ASN A 196 -12.15 -18.98 -20.99
N LEU A 197 -11.57 -19.16 -22.18
CA LEU A 197 -11.71 -20.41 -22.96
C LEU A 197 -11.08 -21.62 -22.27
N MET A 198 -10.02 -21.40 -21.48
CA MET A 198 -9.39 -22.42 -20.65
C MET A 198 -10.14 -22.69 -19.32
N GLY A 199 -11.35 -22.16 -19.17
CA GLY A 199 -12.20 -22.37 -17.98
C GLY A 199 -11.83 -21.52 -16.76
N ILE A 200 -10.93 -20.54 -16.91
CA ILE A 200 -10.56 -19.63 -15.81
C ILE A 200 -11.61 -18.52 -15.72
N ASN A 201 -12.27 -18.40 -14.58
CA ASN A 201 -13.19 -17.29 -14.33
C ASN A 201 -12.42 -15.97 -14.16
N VAL A 202 -12.28 -15.23 -15.26
CA VAL A 202 -11.58 -13.93 -15.32
C VAL A 202 -12.12 -12.94 -14.29
N ASN A 203 -13.46 -12.86 -14.16
CA ASN A 203 -14.09 -11.94 -13.23
C ASN A 203 -13.72 -12.27 -11.77
N ALA A 204 -13.71 -13.56 -11.40
CA ALA A 204 -13.33 -13.96 -10.05
C ALA A 204 -11.84 -13.64 -9.76
N VAL A 205 -10.95 -13.87 -10.73
CA VAL A 205 -9.53 -13.55 -10.61
C VAL A 205 -9.29 -12.05 -10.46
N MET A 206 -9.96 -11.23 -11.26
CA MET A 206 -9.85 -9.77 -11.17
C MET A 206 -10.46 -9.22 -9.87
N THR A 207 -11.63 -9.70 -9.46
CA THR A 207 -12.23 -9.34 -8.16
C THR A 207 -11.29 -9.68 -6.99
N GLY A 208 -10.68 -10.87 -7.01
CA GLY A 208 -9.70 -11.28 -5.99
C GLY A 208 -8.43 -10.44 -6.01
N ALA A 209 -7.98 -9.99 -7.19
CA ALA A 209 -6.84 -9.08 -7.33
C ALA A 209 -7.13 -7.70 -6.72
N PHE A 210 -8.31 -7.13 -6.98
CA PHE A 210 -8.75 -5.88 -6.37
C PHE A 210 -8.95 -6.00 -4.86
N PHE A 211 -9.52 -7.11 -4.38
CA PHE A 211 -9.60 -7.41 -2.95
C PHE A 211 -8.22 -7.40 -2.31
N ALA A 212 -7.27 -8.16 -2.85
CA ALA A 212 -5.92 -8.26 -2.30
C ALA A 212 -5.18 -6.92 -2.34
N SER A 213 -5.29 -6.18 -3.45
CA SER A 213 -4.68 -4.86 -3.60
C SER A 213 -5.20 -3.87 -2.56
N SER A 214 -6.51 -3.69 -2.46
CA SER A 214 -7.12 -2.76 -1.51
C SER A 214 -6.91 -3.19 -0.05
N ALA A 215 -6.89 -4.49 0.23
CA ALA A 215 -6.56 -5.02 1.55
C ALA A 215 -5.13 -4.66 1.99
N LEU A 216 -4.16 -4.72 1.06
CA LEU A 216 -2.78 -4.31 1.32
C LEU A 216 -2.64 -2.80 1.52
N ALA A 217 -3.37 -2.00 0.74
CA ALA A 217 -3.42 -0.55 0.96
C ALA A 217 -3.98 -0.24 2.36
N GLY A 218 -5.04 -0.94 2.78
CA GLY A 218 -5.60 -0.78 4.11
C GLY A 218 -4.65 -1.16 5.23
N LEU A 219 -3.96 -2.29 5.08
CA LEU A 219 -2.94 -2.74 6.01
C LEU A 219 -1.79 -1.72 6.11
N ALA A 220 -1.30 -1.22 4.97
CA ALA A 220 -0.24 -0.21 4.93
C ALA A 220 -0.68 1.08 5.64
N GLY A 221 -1.90 1.56 5.37
CA GLY A 221 -2.46 2.74 6.02
C GLY A 221 -2.57 2.60 7.53
N PHE A 222 -3.11 1.47 8.00
CA PHE A 222 -3.23 1.19 9.43
C PHE A 222 -1.87 1.12 10.13
N LEU A 223 -0.86 0.48 9.52
CA LEU A 223 0.47 0.37 10.11
C LEU A 223 1.26 1.69 10.07
N VAL A 224 0.98 2.58 9.12
CA VAL A 224 1.61 3.91 9.04
C VAL A 224 0.95 4.91 10.00
N ALA A 225 -0.31 4.70 10.38
CA ALA A 225 -1.06 5.63 11.20
C ALA A 225 -0.37 6.03 12.52
N PRO A 226 0.29 5.14 13.29
CA PRO A 226 1.00 5.55 14.50
C PRO A 226 2.34 6.26 14.24
N ILE A 227 2.85 6.22 12.99
CA ILE A 227 4.11 6.87 12.59
C ILE A 227 3.87 8.31 12.13
N THR A 228 2.86 8.53 11.29
CA THR A 228 2.60 9.86 10.68
C THR A 228 1.31 10.53 11.15
N SER A 229 0.62 9.93 12.13
CA SER A 229 -0.78 10.21 12.48
C SER A 229 -1.75 9.88 11.34
N ALA A 230 -2.95 9.41 11.68
CA ALA A 230 -4.01 9.12 10.72
C ALA A 230 -4.62 10.43 10.19
N SER A 231 -4.52 10.71 8.90
CA SER A 231 -5.10 11.88 8.22
C SER A 231 -5.72 11.48 6.89
N ILE A 232 -6.88 12.03 6.56
CA ILE A 232 -7.64 11.65 5.35
C ILE A 232 -6.88 12.07 4.09
N PHE A 233 -6.08 13.13 4.20
CA PHE A 233 -5.29 13.67 3.09
C PHE A 233 -3.93 12.99 2.91
N MET A 234 -3.57 12.00 3.73
CA MET A 234 -2.28 11.30 3.59
C MET A 234 -2.22 10.39 2.34
N GLY A 235 -3.41 10.01 1.82
CA GLY A 235 -3.55 8.93 0.84
C GLY A 235 -2.79 9.20 -0.45
N LEU A 236 -2.92 10.41 -1.01
CA LEU A 236 -2.22 10.80 -2.23
C LEU A 236 -0.70 10.75 -2.07
N ALA A 237 -0.15 11.29 -0.98
CA ALA A 237 1.28 11.35 -0.77
C ALA A 237 1.90 9.95 -0.63
N ILE A 238 1.29 9.07 0.17
CA ILE A 238 1.77 7.68 0.33
C ILE A 238 1.53 6.89 -0.96
N GLY A 239 0.39 7.08 -1.61
CA GLY A 239 0.04 6.44 -2.87
C GLY A 239 1.04 6.75 -3.98
N LEU A 240 1.42 8.03 -4.16
CA LEU A 240 2.41 8.45 -5.14
C LEU A 240 3.80 7.89 -4.86
N LYS A 241 4.23 7.83 -3.60
CA LYS A 241 5.50 7.22 -3.20
C LYS A 241 5.51 5.70 -3.40
N GLY A 242 4.42 5.02 -3.05
CA GLY A 242 4.24 3.60 -3.33
C GLY A 242 4.22 3.28 -4.83
N PHE A 243 3.51 4.10 -5.62
CA PHE A 243 3.52 4.00 -7.09
C PHE A 243 4.91 4.20 -7.67
N SER A 244 5.63 5.21 -7.18
CA SER A 244 7.01 5.50 -7.55
C SER A 244 7.93 4.30 -7.26
N GLY A 245 7.74 3.64 -6.11
CA GLY A 245 8.47 2.42 -5.75
C GLY A 245 8.15 1.27 -6.69
N ALA A 246 6.87 1.11 -7.05
CA ALA A 246 6.43 0.11 -8.02
C ALA A 246 7.02 0.35 -9.42
N MET A 247 7.11 1.60 -9.87
CA MET A 247 7.71 1.99 -11.15
C MET A 247 9.22 1.72 -11.19
N ILE A 248 9.94 2.10 -10.13
CA ILE A 248 11.38 1.81 -9.99
C ILE A 248 11.63 0.30 -10.03
N GLY A 249 10.81 -0.47 -9.31
CA GLY A 249 10.88 -1.92 -9.28
C GLY A 249 10.49 -2.62 -10.58
N GLY A 250 9.57 -2.01 -11.33
CA GLY A 250 8.92 -2.57 -12.51
C GLY A 250 7.61 -3.27 -12.16
N LEU A 251 6.48 -2.71 -12.59
CA LEU A 251 5.11 -3.13 -12.21
C LEU A 251 4.77 -4.61 -12.51
N SER A 252 5.45 -5.22 -13.48
CA SER A 252 5.23 -6.62 -13.89
C SER A 252 5.91 -7.64 -12.98
N ASN A 253 6.79 -7.22 -12.07
CA ASN A 253 7.52 -8.09 -11.17
C ASN A 253 7.25 -7.69 -9.71
N PRO A 254 6.38 -8.44 -8.99
CA PRO A 254 6.01 -8.11 -7.61
C PRO A 254 7.22 -8.00 -6.66
N ARG A 255 8.24 -8.84 -6.84
CA ARG A 255 9.48 -8.77 -6.04
C ARG A 255 10.24 -7.47 -6.29
N GLY A 256 10.28 -7.05 -7.56
CA GLY A 256 10.89 -5.79 -7.97
C GLY A 256 10.19 -4.59 -7.33
N CYS A 257 8.85 -4.57 -7.34
CA CYS A 257 8.07 -3.49 -6.74
C CYS A 257 8.33 -3.32 -5.24
N VAL A 258 8.44 -4.44 -4.50
CA VAL A 258 8.76 -4.40 -3.07
C VAL A 258 10.16 -3.85 -2.81
N LEU A 259 11.16 -4.33 -3.56
CA LEU A 259 12.53 -3.80 -3.45
C LEU A 259 12.57 -2.30 -3.81
N GLY A 260 11.81 -1.87 -4.81
CA GLY A 260 11.69 -0.46 -5.18
C GLY A 260 11.09 0.40 -4.05
N GLY A 261 10.08 -0.11 -3.34
CA GLY A 261 9.51 0.53 -2.15
C GLY A 261 10.54 0.70 -1.02
N PHE A 262 11.33 -0.34 -0.73
CA PHE A 262 12.40 -0.26 0.26
C PHE A 262 13.52 0.70 -0.14
N VAL A 263 13.94 0.68 -1.40
CA VAL A 263 14.95 1.61 -1.92
C VAL A 263 14.47 3.06 -1.77
N LEU A 264 13.20 3.34 -2.08
CA LEU A 264 12.63 4.66 -1.87
C LEU A 264 12.57 5.06 -0.40
N GLY A 265 12.16 4.16 0.50
CA GLY A 265 12.13 4.45 1.94
C GLY A 265 13.52 4.74 2.52
N LEU A 266 14.53 3.99 2.08
CA LEU A 266 15.92 4.24 2.44
C LEU A 266 16.38 5.60 1.91
N LEU A 267 16.17 5.89 0.63
CA LEU A 267 16.53 7.18 0.04
C LEU A 267 15.86 8.32 0.80
N GLU A 268 14.56 8.20 1.08
CA GLU A 268 13.80 9.19 1.84
C GLU A 268 14.44 9.44 3.21
N SER A 269 14.77 8.39 3.95
CA SER A 269 15.35 8.54 5.29
C SER A 269 16.75 9.16 5.27
N TYR A 270 17.60 8.78 4.31
CA TYR A 270 18.93 9.38 4.15
C TYR A 270 18.87 10.85 3.72
N VAL A 271 17.99 11.21 2.79
CA VAL A 271 17.82 12.61 2.37
C VAL A 271 17.28 13.46 3.53
N ASN A 272 16.41 12.88 4.37
CA ASN A 272 15.88 13.55 5.54
C ASN A 272 16.95 13.89 6.60
N LEU A 273 18.09 13.16 6.64
CA LEU A 273 19.22 13.50 7.52
C LEU A 273 19.96 14.77 7.07
N TRP A 274 19.97 15.07 5.77
CA TRP A 274 20.63 16.26 5.23
C TRP A 274 19.68 17.46 5.21
N GLN A 275 18.57 17.32 4.47
CA GLN A 275 17.57 18.37 4.29
C GLN A 275 16.21 17.74 3.99
N SER A 276 15.25 17.88 4.90
CA SER A 276 13.89 17.37 4.74
C SER A 276 13.14 17.96 3.53
N GLN A 277 13.48 19.17 3.12
CA GLN A 277 12.85 19.86 1.97
C GLN A 277 13.19 19.21 0.62
N TRP A 278 14.33 18.54 0.51
CA TRP A 278 14.78 17.89 -0.73
C TRP A 278 14.19 16.49 -0.93
N ARG A 279 13.42 16.00 0.05
CA ARG A 279 12.87 14.65 0.07
C ARG A 279 12.04 14.32 -1.16
N GLU A 280 11.09 15.18 -1.53
CA GLU A 280 10.22 14.93 -2.67
C GLU A 280 10.98 15.03 -4.00
N VAL A 281 11.89 16.01 -4.10
CA VAL A 281 12.77 16.18 -5.27
C VAL A 281 13.64 14.95 -5.48
N ALA A 282 14.21 14.39 -4.42
CA ALA A 282 15.05 13.19 -4.51
C ALA A 282 14.26 11.95 -4.91
N ILE A 283 13.07 11.73 -4.34
CA ILE A 283 12.20 10.59 -4.66
C ILE A 283 11.78 10.64 -6.13
N PHE A 284 11.18 11.74 -6.57
CA PHE A 284 10.70 11.84 -7.96
C PHE A 284 11.86 11.97 -8.95
N GLY A 285 12.97 12.60 -8.57
CA GLY A 285 14.21 12.61 -9.35
C GLY A 285 14.77 11.21 -9.59
N LEU A 286 14.78 10.34 -8.57
CA LEU A 286 15.18 8.94 -8.73
C LEU A 286 14.25 8.20 -9.71
N VAL A 287 12.94 8.41 -9.60
CA VAL A 287 11.96 7.79 -10.52
C VAL A 287 12.25 8.20 -11.97
N ILE A 288 12.42 9.50 -12.21
CA ILE A 288 12.73 10.03 -13.55
C ILE A 288 14.02 9.40 -14.08
N LEU A 289 15.08 9.36 -13.26
CA LEU A 289 16.37 8.80 -13.64
C LEU A 289 16.27 7.30 -13.98
N VAL A 290 15.58 6.52 -13.13
CA VAL A 290 15.41 5.08 -13.37
C VAL A 290 14.61 4.83 -14.63
N LEU A 291 13.53 5.58 -14.87
CA LEU A 291 12.70 5.41 -16.06
C LEU A 291 13.41 5.88 -17.34
N ALA A 292 14.24 6.92 -17.26
CA ALA A 292 15.06 7.38 -18.38
C ALA A 292 16.09 6.32 -18.81
N VAL A 293 16.71 5.63 -17.84
CA VAL A 293 17.73 4.60 -18.12
C VAL A 293 17.11 3.22 -18.42
N LYS A 294 16.03 2.85 -17.72
CA LYS A 294 15.30 1.59 -17.86
C LYS A 294 13.79 1.83 -17.77
N PRO A 295 13.10 2.04 -18.91
CA PRO A 295 11.66 2.36 -18.92
C PRO A 295 10.76 1.21 -18.43
N THR A 296 11.28 -0.03 -18.36
CA THR A 296 10.57 -1.18 -17.77
C THR A 296 10.76 -1.31 -16.25
N GLY A 297 11.52 -0.40 -15.62
CA GLY A 297 11.99 -0.53 -14.24
C GLY A 297 13.22 -1.45 -14.11
N LEU A 298 13.81 -1.50 -12.90
CA LEU A 298 15.04 -2.25 -12.62
C LEU A 298 14.91 -3.75 -12.87
N PHE A 299 13.74 -4.33 -12.55
CA PHE A 299 13.47 -5.77 -12.61
C PHE A 299 12.33 -6.15 -13.57
N GLY A 300 11.89 -5.22 -14.43
CA GLY A 300 10.85 -5.50 -15.43
C GLY A 300 11.38 -6.37 -16.57
N LYS A 301 10.58 -7.36 -16.97
CA LYS A 301 10.85 -8.16 -18.18
C LYS A 301 10.28 -7.43 -19.40
N ARG A 302 11.06 -7.31 -20.48
CA ARG A 302 10.53 -6.88 -21.78
C ARG A 302 9.50 -7.92 -22.23
N LEU A 303 8.27 -7.50 -22.53
CA LEU A 303 7.38 -8.34 -23.33
C LEU A 303 8.05 -8.42 -24.70
N ALA A 304 8.70 -9.55 -25.00
CA ALA A 304 9.05 -9.88 -26.36
C ALA A 304 7.74 -10.24 -27.06
N GLU A 305 7.10 -9.27 -27.70
CA GLU A 305 6.05 -9.54 -28.67
C GLU A 305 6.73 -10.22 -29.86
N LYS A 306 6.54 -11.53 -29.96
CA LYS A 306 7.03 -12.30 -31.09
C LYS A 306 6.03 -12.04 -32.23
N VAL A 307 6.38 -11.07 -33.08
CA VAL A 307 5.72 -10.84 -34.38
C VAL A 307 5.99 -12.04 -35.28
#